data_AF-A0AAV7KHA3-F1
#
_entry.id   AF-A0AAV7KHA3-F1
#
_cell.length_a   1.000
_cell.length_b   1.000
_cell.length_c   1.000
_cell.angle_alpha   90.00
_cell.angle_beta   90.00
_cell.angle_gamma   90.00
#
_symmetry.space_group_name_H-M   'P 1'
#
loop_
_entity.id
_entity.type
_entity.pdbx_description
1 polymer ?
#
loop_
_entity_poly.entity_id
_entity_poly.type
_entity_poly.pdbx_seq_one_letter_code
_entity_poly.pdbx_strand_id
1 'polypeptide(L)'
;MPFAITRIWRELVNHHDDCYFCIVDITKYKGKDRKHIVYPNIPSSIAPVSHNEDLPIPISPFLEGTVEPEYISSSEEDYISFDEDLTWKPHFPIQQE
;
A
#
# COMPACT_ATOMS: atom_id res chain seq x y z
N MET A 1 -3.23 -11.07 7.04
CA MET A 1 -3.82 -11.87 5.95
C MET A 1 -2.86 -11.75 4.77
N PRO A 2 -2.15 -12.82 4.38
CA PRO A 2 -1.27 -12.78 3.21
C PRO A 2 -2.11 -12.71 1.94
N PHE A 3 -1.63 -11.96 0.95
CA PHE A 3 -2.24 -11.87 -0.37
C PHE A 3 -1.30 -12.53 -1.38
N ALA A 4 -1.86 -13.30 -2.30
CA ALA A 4 -1.11 -13.85 -3.42
C ALA A 4 -0.62 -12.73 -4.35
N ILE A 5 -1.50 -11.75 -4.58
CA ILE A 5 -1.22 -10.58 -5.39
C ILE A 5 -1.53 -9.36 -4.54
N THR A 6 -0.55 -8.48 -4.38
CA THR A 6 -0.73 -7.21 -3.68
C THR A 6 -1.63 -6.26 -4.48
N ARG A 7 -2.08 -5.17 -3.86
CA ARG A 7 -2.80 -4.12 -4.59
C ARG A 7 -1.89 -3.57 -5.69
N ILE A 8 -2.37 -3.59 -6.93
CA ILE A 8 -1.63 -3.08 -8.08
C ILE A 8 -2.09 -1.64 -8.34
N TRP A 9 -1.12 -0.74 -8.44
CA TRP A 9 -1.34 0.65 -8.83
C TRP A 9 -0.90 0.82 -10.28
N ARG A 10 -1.76 1.44 -11.10
CA ARG A 10 -1.47 1.74 -12.51
C ARG A 10 -1.72 3.22 -12.77
N GLU A 11 -1.16 3.73 -13.85
CA GLU A 11 -1.40 5.11 -14.28
C GLU A 11 -2.89 5.37 -14.45
N LEU A 12 -3.35 6.52 -13.93
CA LEU A 12 -4.74 6.94 -14.03
C LEU A 12 -5.08 7.29 -15.48
N VAL A 13 -6.31 6.96 -15.90
CA VAL A 13 -6.83 7.42 -17.18
C VAL A 13 -7.58 8.74 -17.01
N ASN A 14 -8.32 8.90 -15.91
CA ASN A 14 -9.06 10.12 -15.60
C ASN A 14 -9.29 10.27 -14.08
N HIS A 15 -9.59 11.47 -13.60
CA HIS A 15 -9.84 11.70 -12.16
C HIS A 15 -11.30 11.48 -11.72
N HIS A 16 -12.22 11.27 -12.66
CA HIS A 16 -13.65 11.16 -12.35
C HIS A 16 -14.06 9.72 -12.03
N ASP A 17 -13.66 8.79 -12.89
CA ASP A 17 -14.03 7.36 -12.84
C ASP A 17 -12.84 6.46 -12.47
N ASP A 18 -11.61 6.89 -12.74
CA ASP A 18 -10.38 6.10 -12.57
C ASP A 18 -9.32 6.84 -11.74
N CYS A 19 -9.77 7.49 -10.66
CA CYS A 19 -8.86 8.13 -9.70
C CYS A 19 -8.18 7.08 -8.83
N TYR A 20 -6.92 7.30 -8.43
CA TYR A 20 -6.21 6.45 -7.46
C TYR A 20 -7.03 6.17 -6.18
N PHE A 21 -7.89 7.10 -5.79
CA PHE A 21 -8.85 6.90 -4.72
C PHE A 21 -10.20 6.47 -5.28
N CYS A 22 -10.65 5.28 -4.89
CA CYS A 22 -11.99 4.83 -5.22
C CYS A 22 -13.04 5.67 -4.49
N ILE A 23 -14.05 6.16 -5.22
CA ILE A 23 -15.20 6.82 -4.63
C ILE A 23 -16.24 5.76 -4.26
N VAL A 24 -16.64 5.71 -2.99
CA VAL A 24 -17.67 4.79 -2.50
C VAL A 24 -18.67 5.56 -1.67
N ASP A 25 -19.96 5.34 -1.93
CA ASP A 25 -21.01 5.85 -1.08
C ASP A 25 -20.99 5.15 0.28
N ILE A 26 -20.56 5.90 1.30
CA ILE A 26 -20.45 5.42 2.68
C ILE A 26 -21.72 5.64 3.51
N THR A 27 -22.74 6.32 2.98
CA THR A 27 -23.93 6.74 3.74
C THR A 27 -24.69 5.56 4.36
N LYS A 28 -24.66 4.41 3.67
CA LYS A 28 -25.25 3.15 4.14
C LYS A 28 -24.48 2.44 5.25
N TYR A 29 -23.22 2.81 5.51
CA TYR A 29 -22.38 2.16 6.51
C TYR A 29 -22.28 2.99 7.79
N LYS A 30 -22.72 2.42 8.92
CA LYS A 30 -22.71 3.08 10.24
C LYS A 30 -21.74 2.39 11.19
N GLY A 31 -20.97 3.18 11.96
CA GLY A 31 -20.10 2.68 13.04
C GLY A 31 -19.27 1.46 12.65
N LYS A 32 -19.59 0.31 13.26
CA LYS A 32 -18.89 -0.97 13.08
C LYS A 32 -19.03 -1.58 11.68
N ASP A 33 -20.03 -1.17 10.89
CA ASP A 33 -20.29 -1.73 9.57
C ASP A 33 -19.33 -1.18 8.50
N ARG A 34 -18.58 -0.12 8.82
CA ARG A 34 -17.56 0.46 7.93
C ARG A 34 -16.45 -0.53 7.56
N LYS A 35 -16.23 -1.57 8.36
CA LYS A 35 -15.30 -2.66 8.03
C LYS A 35 -15.74 -3.51 6.83
N HIS A 36 -17.01 -3.43 6.45
CA HIS A 36 -17.59 -4.12 5.30
C HIS A 36 -17.73 -3.22 4.07
N ILE A 37 -17.11 -2.03 4.07
CA ILE A 37 -17.05 -1.19 2.87
C ILE A 37 -16.24 -1.95 1.82
N VAL A 38 -16.90 -2.26 0.71
CA VAL A 38 -16.26 -2.89 -0.44
C VAL A 38 -15.83 -1.77 -1.37
N TYR A 39 -14.52 -1.67 -1.59
CA TYR A 39 -13.96 -0.75 -2.57
C TYR A 39 -14.03 -1.38 -3.96
N PRO A 40 -14.47 -0.65 -4.99
CA PRO A 40 -14.53 -1.15 -6.35
C PRO A 40 -13.12 -1.46 -6.87
N ASN A 41 -13.06 -2.39 -7.82
CA ASN A 41 -11.86 -2.67 -8.58
C ASN A 41 -11.83 -1.74 -9.79
N ILE A 42 -10.91 -0.78 -9.81
CA ILE A 42 -10.75 0.20 -10.89
C ILE A 42 -9.42 -0.03 -11.60
N PRO A 43 -9.28 0.36 -12.89
CA PRO A 43 -8.06 0.12 -13.66
C PRO A 43 -6.78 0.63 -13.00
N SER A 44 -6.82 1.80 -12.37
CA SER A 44 -5.72 2.44 -11.65
C SER A 44 -5.42 1.84 -10.28
N SER A 45 -6.37 1.12 -9.65
CA SER A 45 -6.22 0.52 -8.33
C SER A 45 -6.93 -0.83 -8.23
N ILE A 46 -6.17 -1.88 -8.52
CA ILE A 46 -6.68 -3.25 -8.55
C ILE A 46 -6.60 -3.88 -7.17
N ALA A 47 -7.72 -4.44 -6.69
CA ALA A 47 -7.79 -5.05 -5.37
C ALA A 47 -6.78 -6.20 -5.18
N PRO A 48 -6.24 -6.38 -3.96
CA PRO A 48 -5.42 -7.54 -3.65
C PRO A 48 -6.19 -8.85 -3.89
N VAL A 49 -5.47 -9.89 -4.31
CA VAL A 49 -6.03 -11.22 -4.52
C VAL A 49 -5.56 -12.13 -3.38
N SER A 50 -6.51 -12.78 -2.71
CA SER A 50 -6.20 -13.77 -1.68
C SER A 50 -5.61 -15.03 -2.29
N HIS A 51 -4.81 -15.77 -1.51
CA HIS A 51 -4.40 -17.10 -1.89
C HIS A 51 -5.59 -18.03 -2.10
N ASN A 52 -5.45 -18.94 -3.06
CA ASN A 52 -6.37 -20.03 -3.36
C ASN A 52 -5.57 -21.23 -3.89
N GLU A 53 -6.24 -22.27 -4.39
CA GLU A 53 -5.57 -23.46 -4.93
C GLU A 53 -4.64 -23.14 -6.12
N ASP A 54 -5.02 -22.15 -6.94
CA ASP A 54 -4.22 -21.68 -8.09
C ASP A 54 -3.06 -20.76 -7.68
N LEU A 55 -3.19 -20.07 -6.55
CA LEU A 55 -2.23 -19.10 -6.02
C LEU A 55 -1.84 -19.47 -4.58
N PRO A 56 -1.08 -20.57 -4.36
CA PRO A 56 -0.71 -21.01 -3.03
C PRO A 56 0.24 -20.04 -2.34
N ILE A 57 0.36 -20.16 -1.03
CA ILE A 57 1.36 -19.42 -0.25
C ILE A 57 2.75 -19.97 -0.61
N PRO A 58 3.72 -19.13 -1.02
CA PRO A 58 5.08 -19.59 -1.28
C PRO A 58 5.69 -20.26 -0.05
N ILE A 59 6.22 -21.46 -0.23
CA ILE A 59 6.92 -22.18 0.84
C ILE A 59 8.37 -21.68 0.88
N SER A 60 8.83 -21.26 2.05
CA SER A 60 10.22 -20.84 2.24
C SER A 60 11.17 -22.01 1.93
N PRO A 61 12.22 -21.81 1.12
CA PRO A 61 13.19 -22.86 0.82
C PRO A 61 14.02 -23.31 2.04
N PHE A 62 13.90 -22.62 3.18
CA PHE A 62 14.66 -22.90 4.41
C PHE A 62 13.96 -23.85 5.40
N LEU A 63 12.78 -24.39 5.07
CA LEU A 63 12.05 -25.28 5.98
C LEU A 63 12.48 -26.76 5.89
N GLU A 64 13.54 -27.04 5.15
CA GLU A 64 14.15 -28.38 5.07
C GLU A 64 15.59 -28.33 5.57
N GLY A 65 15.73 -28.14 6.89
CA GLY A 65 17.02 -28.19 7.58
C GLY A 65 17.13 -27.11 8.64
N THR A 66 17.14 -27.53 9.91
CA THR A 66 17.57 -26.71 11.05
C THR A 66 18.90 -26.03 10.76
N VAL A 67 18.88 -24.73 10.47
CA VAL A 67 20.02 -23.85 10.70
C VAL A 67 19.46 -22.66 11.46
N GLU A 68 19.87 -22.52 12.71
CA GLU A 68 19.49 -21.36 13.51
C GLU A 68 19.88 -20.08 12.77
N PRO A 69 19.03 -19.04 12.76
CA PRO A 69 19.42 -17.78 12.17
C PRO A 69 20.59 -17.23 12.98
N GLU A 70 21.80 -17.27 12.41
CA GLU A 70 22.91 -16.48 12.93
C GLU A 70 22.44 -15.02 12.97
N TYR A 71 22.30 -14.49 14.18
CA TYR A 71 22.04 -13.08 14.42
C TYR A 71 23.22 -12.29 13.85
N ILE A 72 23.10 -11.81 12.63
CA ILE A 72 24.00 -10.79 12.10
C ILE A 72 23.67 -9.52 12.88
N SER A 73 24.45 -9.29 13.93
CA SER A 73 24.53 -8.03 14.66
C SER A 73 25.04 -6.96 13.70
N SER A 74 24.12 -6.29 12.99
CA SER A 74 24.42 -5.12 12.17
C SER A 74 24.67 -3.93 13.10
N SER A 75 25.89 -3.85 13.64
CA SER A 75 26.38 -2.67 14.33
C SER A 75 27.28 -1.88 13.38
N GLU A 76 26.73 -0.86 12.73
CA GLU A 76 27.40 0.42 12.50
C GLU A 76 26.40 1.46 11.99
N GLU A 77 26.39 2.57 12.73
CA GLU A 77 25.52 3.72 12.56
C GLU A 77 26.03 4.57 11.39
N ASP A 78 25.50 4.35 10.18
CA ASP A 78 25.66 5.33 9.10
C ASP A 78 24.61 6.43 9.25
N TYR A 79 24.95 7.43 10.07
CA TYR A 79 24.24 8.72 10.12
C TYR A 79 24.29 9.36 8.73
N ILE A 80 23.20 9.21 7.97
CA ILE A 80 22.96 10.07 6.80
C ILE A 80 22.73 11.48 7.36
N SER A 81 23.73 12.35 7.20
CA SER A 81 23.60 13.79 7.43
C SER A 81 22.49 14.32 6.53
N PHE A 82 21.32 14.58 7.12
CA PHE A 82 20.22 15.25 6.44
C PHE A 82 20.59 16.72 6.34
N ASP A 83 21.12 17.15 5.19
CA ASP A 83 21.30 18.57 4.90
C ASP A 83 19.93 19.25 5.03
N GLU A 84 19.81 20.05 6.08
CA GLU A 84 18.62 20.77 6.50
C GLU A 84 18.40 22.00 5.60
N ASP A 85 18.19 21.80 4.30
CA ASP A 85 17.73 22.86 3.39
C ASP A 85 16.73 22.36 2.34
N LEU A 86 15.66 21.73 2.81
CA LEU A 86 14.42 21.61 2.06
C LEU A 86 13.31 22.28 2.84
N THR A 87 13.38 23.61 2.96
CA THR A 87 12.21 24.42 3.25
C THR A 87 11.25 24.36 2.07
N TRP A 88 10.53 23.25 1.93
CA TRP A 88 9.37 23.17 1.03
C TRP A 88 8.33 24.17 1.55
N LYS A 89 8.34 25.38 1.00
CA LYS A 89 7.26 26.35 1.18
C LYS A 89 6.14 25.94 0.22
N PRO A 90 4.99 25.47 0.70
CA PRO A 90 3.84 25.30 -0.17
C PRO A 90 3.48 26.67 -0.75
N HIS A 91 3.58 26.80 -2.07
CA HIS A 91 3.10 27.98 -2.77
C HIS A 91 1.56 27.93 -2.80
N PHE A 92 0.92 28.61 -1.86
CA PHE A 92 -0.52 28.82 -1.92
C PHE A 92 -0.82 29.85 -3.00
N PRO A 93 -1.64 29.54 -4.03
CA PRO A 93 -2.04 30.53 -5.01
C PRO A 93 -2.92 31.57 -4.31
N ILE A 94 -2.53 32.84 -4.42
CA ILE A 94 -3.31 33.98 -3.95
C ILE A 94 -4.54 34.09 -4.87
N GLN A 95 -5.73 33.87 -4.31
CA GLN A 95 -6.97 34.26 -4.98
C GLN A 95 -7.05 35.80 -4.91
N GLN A 96 -7.06 36.44 -6.06
CA GLN A 96 -7.39 37.87 -6.17
C GLN A 96 -8.92 38.01 -6.18
N GLU A 97 -9.40 38.95 -5.35
CA GLU A 97 -10.80 39.42 -5.29
C GLU A 97 -11.13 40.33 -6.47
#